data_AF-A0AAE0UVV4-F1
#
_entry.id   AF-A0AAE0UVV4-F1
#
_cell.length_a   1.000
_cell.length_b   1.000
_cell.length_c   1.000
_cell.angle_alpha   90.00
_cell.angle_beta   90.00
_cell.angle_gamma   90.00
#
_symmetry.space_group_name_H-M   'P 1'
#
loop_
_entity.id
_entity.type
_entity.pdbx_description
1 polymer ?
#
loop_
_entity_poly.entity_id
_entity_poly.type
_entity_poly.pdbx_seq_one_letter_code
_entity_poly.pdbx_strand_id
1 'polypeptide(L)'
;MRFDFSVTYRPGSKNSKADALSCQLEFKSPPSHPNPILPYSFILASIQWNLIKEIQRAHAEEAPPAAFPPSKLYVPALLHLRVLQWVHDSPSNGHPGIHRIAQLTQRRFWWPSLRHDVADFVRACTVCAQSRTSRQLPEGLFEPLPIPRRPWSHIAVDFLTDLPDSSGRTFR
;
A
#
# COMPACT_ATOMS: atom_id res chain seq x y z
N MET A 1 -12.13 -49.95 -12.71
CA MET A 1 -10.98 -49.85 -11.80
C MET A 1 -11.44 -49.16 -10.52
N ARG A 2 -11.43 -49.86 -9.39
CA ARG A 2 -11.93 -49.37 -8.10
C ARG A 2 -10.72 -48.88 -7.31
N PHE A 3 -10.63 -47.58 -7.06
CA PHE A 3 -9.56 -47.03 -6.24
C PHE A 3 -9.95 -47.17 -4.78
N ASP A 4 -9.01 -47.67 -3.98
CA ASP A 4 -9.15 -47.81 -2.54
C ASP A 4 -8.26 -46.74 -1.88
N PHE A 5 -8.87 -45.82 -1.15
CA PHE A 5 -8.14 -44.79 -0.44
C PHE A 5 -8.75 -44.56 0.94
N SER A 6 -7.88 -44.29 1.92
CA SER A 6 -8.27 -43.94 3.27
C SER A 6 -7.97 -42.47 3.52
N VAL A 7 -8.99 -41.71 3.91
CA VAL A 7 -8.85 -40.30 4.29
C VAL A 7 -8.67 -40.24 5.80
N THR A 8 -7.57 -39.66 6.26
CA THR A 8 -7.31 -39.44 7.69
C THR A 8 -7.14 -37.95 7.97
N TYR A 9 -7.82 -37.47 9.00
CA TYR A 9 -7.71 -36.08 9.43
C TYR A 9 -6.35 -35.84 10.10
N ARG A 10 -5.65 -34.80 9.65
CA ARG A 10 -4.43 -34.30 10.29
C ARG A 10 -4.61 -32.83 10.69
N PRO A 11 -4.43 -32.48 11.97
CA PRO A 11 -4.43 -31.09 12.42
C PRO A 11 -3.35 -30.26 11.71
N GLY A 12 -3.66 -29.01 11.37
CA GLY A 12 -2.80 -28.13 10.56
C GLY A 12 -1.38 -27.95 11.09
N SER A 13 -1.19 -27.97 12.41
CA SER A 13 0.14 -27.89 13.06
C SER A 13 1.06 -29.06 12.73
N LYS A 14 0.51 -30.17 12.21
CA LYS A 14 1.24 -31.37 11.78
C LYS A 14 1.24 -31.58 10.26
N ASN A 15 0.66 -30.64 9.49
CA ASN A 15 0.55 -30.71 8.02
C ASN A 15 1.57 -29.82 7.29
N SER A 16 2.80 -29.76 7.79
CA SER A 16 3.84 -28.87 7.24
C SER A 16 4.28 -29.21 5.82
N LYS A 17 4.13 -30.46 5.37
CA LYS A 17 4.54 -30.90 4.03
C LYS A 17 3.60 -30.44 2.92
N ALA A 18 2.29 -30.39 3.17
CA ALA A 18 1.32 -29.92 2.18
C ALA A 18 1.41 -28.40 2.01
N ASP A 19 1.64 -27.67 3.10
CA ASP A 19 1.83 -26.21 3.11
C ASP A 19 3.06 -25.79 2.29
N ALA A 20 4.16 -26.55 2.38
CA ALA A 20 5.39 -26.29 1.62
C ALA A 20 5.27 -26.48 0.09
N LEU A 21 4.24 -27.18 -0.39
CA LEU A 21 4.03 -27.41 -1.84
C LEU A 21 3.17 -26.33 -2.51
N SER A 22 2.38 -25.55 -1.76
CA SER A 22 1.60 -24.43 -2.32
C SER A 22 2.41 -23.15 -2.56
N CYS A 23 3.65 -23.09 -2.04
CA CYS A 23 4.51 -21.91 -2.14
C CYS A 23 5.70 -22.09 -3.11
N GLN A 24 5.74 -23.17 -3.89
CA GLN A 24 6.78 -23.36 -4.90
C GLN A 24 6.46 -22.53 -6.15
N LEU A 25 6.96 -21.29 -6.17
CA LEU A 25 7.19 -20.59 -7.43
C LEU A 25 8.20 -21.42 -8.23
N GLU A 26 7.80 -21.92 -9.40
CA GLU A 26 8.73 -22.54 -10.35
C GLU A 26 9.78 -21.51 -10.78
N PHE A 27 10.90 -21.45 -10.05
CA PHE A 27 12.08 -20.74 -10.51
C PHE A 27 12.74 -21.58 -11.61
N LYS A 28 12.36 -21.34 -12.86
CA LYS A 28 13.23 -21.70 -14.00
C LYS A 28 14.58 -21.02 -13.77
N SER A 29 15.64 -21.82 -13.65
CA SER A 29 17.00 -21.30 -13.61
C SER A 29 17.26 -20.47 -14.88
N PRO A 30 17.67 -19.20 -14.75
CA PRO A 30 18.00 -18.39 -15.92
C PRO A 30 19.25 -18.98 -16.60
N PRO A 31 19.35 -18.92 -17.94
CA PRO A 31 20.56 -19.30 -18.66
C PRO A 31 21.76 -18.46 -18.19
N SER A 32 22.95 -19.07 -18.17
CA SER A 32 24.20 -18.48 -17.71
C SER A 32 24.52 -17.17 -18.45
N HIS A 33 24.38 -16.07 -17.72
CA HIS A 33 24.92 -14.72 -17.92
C HIS A 33 24.94 -14.14 -19.34
N PRO A 34 23.93 -13.34 -19.72
CA PRO A 34 24.21 -12.08 -20.37
C PRO A 34 24.63 -11.06 -19.29
N ASN A 35 25.63 -10.23 -19.58
CA ASN A 35 25.98 -9.07 -18.75
C ASN A 35 24.69 -8.34 -18.31
N PRO A 36 24.58 -7.89 -17.05
CA PRO A 36 23.41 -7.15 -16.64
C PRO A 36 23.27 -5.93 -17.54
N ILE A 37 22.06 -5.72 -18.10
CA ILE A 37 21.74 -4.59 -18.99
C ILE A 37 22.15 -3.25 -18.35
N LEU A 38 22.17 -3.22 -17.02
CA LEU A 38 22.66 -2.13 -16.21
C LEU A 38 23.95 -2.56 -15.50
N PRO A 39 25.01 -1.74 -15.48
CA PRO A 39 26.20 -2.07 -14.71
C PRO A 39 25.87 -2.11 -13.21
N TYR A 40 26.71 -2.79 -12.43
CA TYR A 40 26.54 -3.01 -10.99
C TYR A 40 26.31 -1.73 -10.17
N SER A 41 26.77 -0.58 -10.69
CA SER A 41 26.36 0.74 -10.26
C SER A 41 26.47 1.72 -11.42
N PHE A 42 25.37 2.39 -11.77
CA PHE A 42 25.38 3.55 -12.66
C PHE A 42 24.65 4.69 -11.97
N ILE A 43 25.26 5.86 -11.93
CA ILE A 43 24.57 7.08 -11.54
C ILE A 43 23.67 7.44 -12.72
N LEU A 44 22.40 7.02 -12.66
CA LEU A 44 21.37 7.34 -13.63
C LEU A 44 20.96 8.82 -13.50
N ALA A 45 21.89 9.71 -13.82
CA ALA A 45 21.87 11.14 -13.57
C ALA A 45 21.71 11.54 -12.09
N SER A 46 22.39 12.62 -11.69
CA SER A 46 21.95 13.35 -10.50
C SER A 46 20.56 13.88 -10.83
N ILE A 47 19.51 13.37 -10.17
CA ILE A 47 18.18 13.95 -10.28
C ILE A 47 18.27 15.33 -9.61
N GLN A 48 18.72 16.32 -10.38
CA GLN A 48 18.68 17.72 -10.02
C GLN A 48 17.24 18.16 -10.19
N TRP A 49 16.45 17.96 -9.14
CA TRP A 49 15.05 18.30 -9.08
C TRP A 49 14.89 19.79 -9.41
N ASN A 50 14.23 20.11 -10.53
CA ASN A 50 13.87 21.48 -10.91
C ASN A 50 13.25 22.26 -9.74
N LEU A 51 12.54 21.55 -8.85
CA LEU A 51 11.97 22.06 -7.60
C LEU A 51 12.99 22.73 -6.66
N ILE A 52 14.20 22.18 -6.47
CA ILE A 52 15.19 22.78 -5.57
C ILE A 52 15.73 24.08 -6.18
N LYS A 53 15.95 24.10 -7.49
CA LYS A 53 16.38 25.30 -8.22
C LYS A 53 15.30 26.37 -8.17
N GLU A 54 14.03 25.99 -8.25
CA GLU A 54 12.90 26.90 -8.09
C GLU A 54 12.81 27.47 -6.68
N ILE A 55 12.99 26.66 -5.64
CA ILE A 55 13.03 27.14 -4.25
C ILE A 55 14.18 28.13 -4.05
N GLN A 56 15.38 27.80 -4.56
CA GLN A 56 16.53 28.70 -4.49
C GLN A 56 16.30 30.01 -5.25
N ARG A 57 15.62 29.97 -6.40
CA ARG A 57 15.24 31.18 -7.14
C ARG A 57 14.21 32.01 -6.37
N ALA A 58 13.21 31.36 -5.78
CA ALA A 58 12.18 32.04 -4.99
C ALA A 58 12.76 32.71 -3.73
N HIS A 59 13.89 32.23 -3.20
CA HIS A 59 14.61 32.94 -2.12
C HIS A 59 15.18 34.30 -2.55
N ALA A 60 15.29 34.60 -3.85
CA ALA A 60 15.63 35.94 -4.32
C ALA A 60 14.48 36.94 -4.13
N GLU A 61 13.24 36.46 -4.05
CA GLU A 61 12.03 37.28 -3.88
C GLU A 61 11.53 37.27 -2.43
N GLU A 62 11.60 36.12 -1.76
CA GLU A 62 11.19 35.92 -0.37
C GLU A 62 12.38 35.38 0.46
N ALA A 63 12.97 36.26 1.27
CA ALA A 63 14.08 35.87 2.13
C ALA A 63 13.62 34.85 3.19
N PRO A 64 14.45 33.83 3.52
CA PRO A 64 14.14 32.92 4.61
C PRO A 64 14.00 33.65 5.94
N PRO A 65 13.13 33.20 6.85
CA PRO A 65 13.03 33.76 8.19
C PRO A 65 14.35 33.59 8.94
N ALA A 66 14.65 34.49 9.90
CA ALA A 66 15.91 34.48 10.65
C ALA A 66 16.15 33.18 11.46
N ALA A 67 15.08 32.44 11.78
CA ALA A 67 15.15 31.20 12.54
C ALA A 67 14.46 30.05 11.79
N PHE A 68 15.25 29.15 11.22
CA PHE A 68 14.80 27.85 10.73
C PHE A 68 15.89 26.78 10.96
N PRO A 69 15.56 25.48 10.93
CA PRO A 69 16.55 24.44 11.21
C PRO A 69 17.70 24.44 10.17
N PRO A 70 18.98 24.46 10.59
CA PRO A 70 20.12 24.64 9.67
C PRO A 70 20.31 23.50 8.67
N SER A 71 19.75 22.32 8.94
CA SER A 71 19.81 21.15 8.06
C SER A 71 18.64 21.04 7.08
N LYS A 72 17.75 22.03 7.03
CA LYS A 72 16.54 22.00 6.20
C LYS A 72 16.45 23.20 5.27
N LEU A 73 15.85 22.99 4.10
CA LEU A 73 15.58 24.04 3.13
C LEU A 73 14.25 24.72 3.47
N TYR A 74 14.28 26.03 3.71
CA TYR A 74 13.06 26.82 3.84
C TYR A 74 12.30 26.86 2.51
N VAL A 75 10.99 26.65 2.55
CA VAL A 75 10.13 26.69 1.35
C VAL A 75 9.22 27.93 1.40
N PRO A 76 9.35 28.85 0.41
CA PRO A 76 8.44 29.97 0.20
C PRO A 76 6.97 29.53 0.06
N ALA A 77 6.03 30.37 0.51
CA ALA A 77 4.60 30.03 0.54
C ALA A 77 4.06 29.57 -0.82
N LEU A 78 4.51 30.24 -1.89
CA LEU A 78 4.15 29.97 -3.28
C LEU A 78 4.49 28.55 -3.76
N LEU A 79 5.45 27.88 -3.10
CA LEU A 79 5.96 26.57 -3.49
C LEU A 79 5.50 25.43 -2.58
N HIS A 80 4.75 25.70 -1.51
CA HIS A 80 4.28 24.66 -0.58
C HIS A 80 3.52 23.56 -1.32
N LEU A 81 2.52 23.93 -2.11
CA LEU A 81 1.69 22.98 -2.86
C LEU A 81 2.52 22.16 -3.86
N ARG A 82 3.49 22.80 -4.51
CA ARG A 82 4.36 22.13 -5.50
C ARG A 82 5.29 21.11 -4.85
N VAL A 83 5.82 21.41 -3.67
CA VAL A 83 6.61 20.46 -2.87
C VAL A 83 5.74 19.29 -2.42
N LEU A 84 4.52 19.55 -1.95
CA LEU A 84 3.60 18.51 -1.51
C LEU A 84 3.18 17.57 -2.64
N GLN A 85 2.82 18.11 -3.80
CA GLN A 85 2.56 17.33 -5.03
C GLN A 85 3.76 16.46 -5.40
N TRP A 86 4.97 17.04 -5.42
CA TRP A 86 6.17 16.31 -5.78
C TRP A 86 6.46 15.13 -4.84
N VAL A 87 6.27 15.30 -3.52
CA VAL A 87 6.45 14.20 -2.56
C VAL A 87 5.32 13.17 -2.66
N HIS A 88 4.07 13.60 -2.84
CA HIS A 88 2.89 12.74 -2.81
C HIS A 88 2.67 11.94 -4.10
N ASP A 89 2.79 12.59 -5.26
CA ASP A 89 2.46 12.03 -6.58
C ASP A 89 3.66 11.31 -7.23
N SER A 90 4.84 11.33 -6.61
CA SER A 90 5.99 10.60 -7.12
C SER A 90 5.63 9.11 -7.25
N PRO A 91 5.85 8.47 -8.42
CA PRO A 91 5.55 7.05 -8.63
C PRO A 91 6.21 6.13 -7.60
N SER A 92 7.37 6.53 -7.07
CA SER A 92 8.10 5.81 -6.02
C SER A 92 7.48 5.89 -4.63
N ASN A 93 6.62 6.89 -4.36
CA ASN A 93 6.05 7.16 -3.04
C ASN A 93 4.60 6.65 -2.90
N GLY A 94 3.87 6.51 -4.00
CA GLY A 94 2.60 5.79 -4.06
C GLY A 94 1.51 6.37 -3.14
N HIS A 95 1.26 7.68 -3.18
CA HIS A 95 0.22 8.33 -2.38
C HIS A 95 0.30 8.02 -0.87
N PRO A 96 1.43 8.34 -0.20
CA PRO A 96 1.58 8.00 1.22
C PRO A 96 0.60 8.79 2.10
N GLY A 97 0.12 8.14 3.16
CA GLY A 97 -0.72 8.81 4.15
C GLY A 97 -0.01 9.98 4.86
N ILE A 98 -0.80 10.85 5.52
CA ILE A 98 -0.40 12.11 6.17
C ILE A 98 0.91 11.98 6.97
N HIS A 99 1.00 10.98 7.85
CA HIS A 99 2.17 10.81 8.72
C HIS A 99 3.46 10.55 7.92
N ARG A 100 3.36 9.73 6.86
CA ARG A 100 4.52 9.37 6.04
C ARG A 100 4.98 10.56 5.20
N ILE A 101 4.06 11.32 4.59
CA ILE A 101 4.43 12.54 3.87
C ILE A 101 5.04 13.57 4.80
N ALA A 102 4.45 13.80 5.98
CA ALA A 102 5.00 14.75 6.94
C ALA A 102 6.45 14.41 7.29
N GLN A 103 6.75 13.13 7.52
CA GLN A 103 8.12 12.67 7.76
C GLN A 103 9.03 12.85 6.55
N LEU A 104 8.58 12.47 5.34
CA LEU A 104 9.40 12.57 4.13
C LEU A 104 9.72 14.03 3.79
N THR A 105 8.73 14.91 3.85
CA THR A 105 8.89 16.34 3.58
C THR A 105 9.79 16.99 4.63
N GLN A 106 9.60 16.69 5.92
CA GLN A 106 10.41 17.25 7.01
C GLN A 106 11.88 16.82 7.01
N ARG A 107 12.26 15.77 6.27
CA ARG A 107 13.67 15.37 6.14
C ARG A 107 14.51 16.42 5.43
N ARG A 108 13.92 17.16 4.49
CA ARG A 108 14.66 18.09 3.63
C ARG A 108 14.09 19.50 3.62
N PHE A 109 12.80 19.65 3.84
CA PHE A 109 12.09 20.92 3.73
C PHE A 109 11.54 21.37 5.09
N TRP A 110 11.34 22.67 5.23
CA TRP A 110 10.75 23.27 6.41
C TRP A 110 9.96 24.55 6.08
N TRP A 111 8.81 24.70 6.72
CA TRP A 111 8.04 25.94 6.85
C TRP A 111 7.11 25.81 8.08
N PRO A 112 6.57 26.92 8.64
CA PRO A 112 5.86 26.88 9.92
C PRO A 112 4.62 25.97 9.94
N SER A 113 3.80 26.00 8.89
CA SER A 113 2.53 25.27 8.77
C SER A 113 2.65 23.88 8.15
N LEU A 114 3.86 23.34 7.94
CA LEU A 114 4.09 22.11 7.16
C LEU A 114 3.19 20.94 7.53
N ARG A 115 3.02 20.64 8.81
CA ARG A 115 2.18 19.50 9.24
C ARG A 115 0.70 19.72 8.92
N HIS A 116 0.23 20.96 9.01
CA HIS A 116 -1.15 21.33 8.71
C HIS A 116 -1.40 21.22 7.20
N ASP A 117 -0.53 21.84 6.41
CA ASP A 117 -0.64 21.85 4.94
C ASP A 117 -0.54 20.43 4.36
N VAL A 118 0.31 19.57 4.93
CA VAL A 118 0.36 18.14 4.56
C VAL A 118 -0.97 17.45 4.84
N ALA A 119 -1.55 17.68 6.01
CA ALA A 119 -2.82 17.05 6.39
C ALA A 119 -3.95 17.48 5.44
N ASP A 120 -4.04 18.76 5.13
CA ASP A 120 -5.10 19.30 4.27
C ASP A 120 -4.90 18.85 2.82
N PHE A 121 -3.67 18.85 2.32
CA PHE A 121 -3.35 18.36 0.98
C PHE A 121 -3.73 16.88 0.80
N VAL A 122 -3.35 16.01 1.74
CA VAL A 122 -3.66 14.57 1.64
C VAL A 122 -5.16 14.30 1.83
N ARG A 123 -5.85 15.07 2.67
CA ARG A 123 -7.31 14.97 2.82
C ARG A 123 -8.05 15.38 1.55
N ALA A 124 -7.52 16.37 0.82
CA ALA A 124 -8.08 16.82 -0.45
C ALA A 124 -7.81 15.85 -1.62
N CYS A 125 -6.88 14.90 -1.47
CA CYS A 125 -6.59 13.93 -2.52
C CYS A 125 -7.70 12.87 -2.63
N THR A 126 -8.33 12.83 -3.80
CA THR A 126 -9.40 11.87 -4.13
C THR A 126 -8.92 10.41 -4.16
N VAL A 127 -7.72 10.16 -4.69
CA VAL A 127 -7.09 8.82 -4.73
C VAL A 127 -6.85 8.29 -3.31
N CYS A 128 -6.30 9.13 -2.43
CA CYS A 128 -6.13 8.81 -1.02
C CYS A 128 -7.47 8.60 -0.31
N ALA A 129 -8.47 9.42 -0.61
CA ALA A 129 -9.81 9.29 0.00
C ALA A 129 -10.50 7.98 -0.41
N GLN A 130 -10.40 7.58 -1.68
CA GLN A 130 -11.00 6.34 -2.19
C GLN A 130 -10.30 5.08 -1.68
N SER A 131 -8.97 5.12 -1.54
CA SER A 131 -8.17 4.00 -1.02
C SER A 131 -8.23 3.86 0.50
N ARG A 132 -8.74 4.87 1.21
CA ARG A 132 -8.81 4.86 2.67
C ARG A 132 -9.93 3.93 3.13
N THR A 133 -9.53 2.77 3.66
CA THR A 133 -10.46 1.90 4.38
C THR A 133 -10.98 2.62 5.63
N SER A 134 -12.29 2.56 5.87
CA SER A 134 -12.87 3.01 7.13
C SER A 134 -12.22 2.26 8.29
N ARG A 135 -11.79 3.00 9.32
CA ARG A 135 -11.37 2.43 10.61
C ARG A 135 -12.47 2.54 11.66
N GLN A 136 -13.63 3.08 11.28
CA GLN A 136 -14.78 3.07 12.15
C GLN A 136 -15.28 1.63 12.25
N LEU A 137 -15.73 1.25 13.44
CA LEU A 137 -16.51 0.03 13.56
C LEU A 137 -17.74 0.16 12.65
N PRO A 138 -18.24 -0.96 12.09
CA PRO A 138 -19.53 -0.96 11.44
C PRO A 138 -20.54 -0.20 12.33
N GLU A 139 -21.23 0.77 11.74
CA GLU A 139 -22.26 1.48 12.49
C GLU A 139 -23.39 0.50 12.80
N GLY A 140 -23.69 0.33 14.09
CA GLY A 140 -24.70 -0.59 14.58
C GLY A 140 -24.13 -1.75 15.39
N LEU A 141 -24.95 -2.27 16.29
CA LEU A 141 -24.70 -3.55 16.93
C LEU A 141 -25.10 -4.64 15.95
N PHE A 142 -24.30 -5.71 15.85
CA PHE A 142 -24.78 -6.93 15.20
C PHE A 142 -26.07 -7.37 15.90
N GLU A 143 -27.19 -7.34 15.19
CA GLU A 143 -28.44 -7.91 15.68
C GLU A 143 -28.42 -9.41 15.36
N PRO A 144 -28.20 -10.29 16.35
CA PRO A 144 -28.20 -11.71 16.09
C PRO A 144 -29.60 -12.17 15.71
N LEU A 145 -29.68 -13.12 14.78
CA LEU A 145 -30.94 -13.79 14.47
C LEU A 145 -31.53 -14.44 15.74
N PRO A 146 -32.87 -14.45 15.90
CA PRO A 146 -33.51 -15.07 17.04
C PRO A 146 -33.17 -16.56 17.12
N ILE A 147 -33.04 -17.07 18.35
CA ILE A 147 -32.71 -18.49 18.56
C ILE A 147 -33.86 -19.37 18.04
N PRO A 148 -33.61 -20.33 17.13
CA PRO A 148 -34.62 -21.23 16.61
C PRO A 148 -35.23 -22.09 17.73
N ARG A 149 -36.56 -22.10 17.86
CA ARG A 149 -37.29 -22.86 18.91
C ARG A 149 -37.70 -24.27 18.51
N ARG A 150 -37.54 -24.63 17.23
CA ARG A 150 -37.89 -25.95 16.67
C ARG A 150 -36.93 -26.34 15.53
N PRO A 151 -36.68 -27.64 15.30
CA PRO A 151 -35.96 -28.09 14.12
C PRO A 151 -36.55 -27.51 12.83
N TRP A 152 -35.70 -27.22 11.84
CA TRP A 152 -36.09 -26.69 10.52
C TRP A 152 -36.79 -25.31 10.52
N SER A 153 -36.74 -24.55 11.62
CA SER A 153 -37.35 -23.21 11.66
C SER A 153 -36.55 -22.12 10.95
N HIS A 154 -35.23 -22.30 10.85
CA HIS A 154 -34.31 -21.38 10.18
C HIS A 154 -33.38 -22.23 9.32
N ILE A 155 -33.25 -21.88 8.05
CA ILE A 155 -32.39 -22.58 7.08
C ILE A 155 -31.48 -21.51 6.47
N ALA A 156 -30.16 -21.65 6.66
CA ALA A 156 -29.16 -20.86 5.97
C ALA A 156 -28.55 -21.74 4.88
N VAL A 157 -28.44 -21.19 3.66
CA VAL A 157 -27.81 -21.86 2.52
C VAL A 157 -26.65 -20.99 2.08
N ASP A 158 -25.48 -21.60 1.96
CA ASP A 158 -24.29 -20.97 1.41
C ASP A 158 -23.79 -21.80 0.22
N PHE A 159 -23.23 -21.14 -0.78
CA PHE A 159 -22.75 -21.78 -2.01
C PHE A 159 -21.23 -21.69 -2.05
N LEU A 160 -20.58 -22.85 -2.10
CA LEU A 160 -19.17 -22.95 -2.42
C LEU A 160 -19.01 -22.93 -3.94
N THR A 161 -18.47 -21.84 -4.48
CA THR A 161 -18.13 -21.70 -5.90
C THR A 161 -16.68 -22.11 -6.16
N ASP A 162 -16.31 -22.24 -7.43
CA ASP A 162 -14.93 -22.44 -7.90
C ASP A 162 -14.28 -23.77 -7.48
N LEU A 163 -15.10 -24.79 -7.27
CA LEU A 163 -14.61 -26.16 -7.05
C LEU A 163 -14.13 -26.79 -8.37
N PRO A 164 -13.06 -27.61 -8.34
CA PRO A 164 -12.60 -28.33 -9.52
C PRO A 164 -13.69 -29.27 -10.05
N ASP A 165 -13.77 -29.41 -11.37
CA ASP A 165 -14.82 -30.18 -12.03
C ASP A 165 -14.75 -31.65 -11.60
N SER A 166 -15.85 -32.14 -11.02
CA SER A 166 -15.96 -33.53 -10.56
C SER A 166 -17.05 -34.23 -11.34
N SER A 167 -16.65 -35.05 -12.32
CA SER A 167 -17.55 -35.90 -13.11
C SER A 167 -18.77 -35.16 -13.70
N GLY A 168 -18.56 -33.96 -14.25
CA GLY A 168 -19.60 -33.16 -14.91
C GLY A 168 -20.47 -32.32 -13.97
N ARG A 169 -20.13 -32.24 -12.68
CA ARG A 169 -20.74 -31.31 -11.72
C ARG A 169 -19.82 -30.11 -11.58
N THR A 170 -20.22 -29.01 -12.19
CA THR A 170 -19.53 -27.72 -12.10
C THR A 170 -20.25 -26.82 -11.09
N PHE A 171 -19.49 -26.21 -10.19
CA PHE A 171 -19.97 -25.19 -9.25
C PHE A 171 -19.44 -23.84 -9.74
N ARG A 172 -20.13 -23.26 -10.73
CA ARG A 172 -19.89 -21.90 -11.24
C ARG A 172 -20.91 -20.93 -10.68
#